data_AF-A0A318KZ00-F1
#
_entry.id   AF-A0A318KZ00-F1
#
_cell.length_a   1.000
_cell.length_b   1.000
_cell.length_c   1.000
_cell.angle_alpha   90.00
_cell.angle_beta   90.00
_cell.angle_gamma   90.00
#
_symmetry.space_group_name_H-M   'P 1'
#
loop_
_entity.id
_entity.type
_entity.pdbx_description
1 polymer ?
#
loop_
_entity_poly.entity_id
_entity_poly.type
_entity_poly.pdbx_seq_one_letter_code
_entity_poly.pdbx_strand_id
1 'polypeptide(L)'
;MNWKSEKDLLIDEEDDLRRYVRGELMNYYLYLHKWHVLESKRQSLKCSSGGSVIQMPDGASDGKSPQQRMMDKDFELQELQEPFEKRMRAIDRWVSVLTKPYYNVIKEYVMKNRCRNPREVGFSLKLSEEAVRKQAERAICQICSRNKKIL
;
A
#
# COMPACT_ATOMS: atom_id res chain seq x y z
N MET A 1 20.47 -3.25 -26.66
CA MET A 1 20.95 -2.26 -25.67
C MET A 1 21.68 -3.03 -24.58
N ASN A 2 22.99 -2.80 -24.40
CA ASN A 2 23.73 -3.39 -23.28
C ASN A 2 23.68 -2.39 -22.12
N TRP A 3 22.69 -2.53 -21.24
CA TRP A 3 22.45 -1.61 -20.12
C TRP A 3 23.64 -1.49 -19.16
N LYS A 4 24.56 -2.47 -19.16
CA LYS A 4 25.81 -2.45 -18.38
C LYS A 4 26.88 -1.50 -18.93
N SER A 5 26.68 -0.97 -20.14
CA SER A 5 27.60 -0.02 -20.80
C SER A 5 27.08 1.42 -20.83
N GLU A 6 25.91 1.66 -20.22
CA GLU A 6 25.40 3.02 -20.04
C GLU A 6 26.23 3.75 -18.98
N LYS A 7 26.49 5.03 -19.21
CA LYS A 7 27.22 5.87 -18.25
C LYS A 7 26.37 6.08 -17.01
N ASP A 8 27.02 6.07 -15.85
CA ASP A 8 26.39 6.45 -14.59
C ASP A 8 25.76 7.84 -14.74
N LEU A 9 24.42 7.87 -14.64
CA LEU A 9 23.69 9.12 -14.56
C LEU A 9 23.93 9.73 -13.18
N LEU A 10 23.98 11.06 -13.12
CA LEU A 10 24.02 11.78 -11.85
C LEU A 10 22.64 11.66 -11.19
N ILE A 11 22.45 10.60 -10.38
CA ILE A 11 21.19 10.32 -9.68
C ILE A 11 21.24 11.02 -8.32
N ASP A 12 20.26 11.87 -8.04
CA ASP A 12 20.02 12.38 -6.69
C ASP A 12 19.19 11.34 -5.92
N GLU A 13 19.90 10.46 -5.23
CA GLU A 13 19.30 9.37 -4.45
C GLU A 13 18.32 9.87 -3.38
N GLU A 14 18.54 11.06 -2.81
CA GLU A 14 17.64 11.60 -1.79
C GLU A 14 16.31 12.04 -2.39
N ASP A 15 16.35 12.72 -3.54
CA ASP A 15 15.14 13.18 -4.21
C ASP A 15 14.32 12.03 -4.77
N ASP A 16 14.98 10.99 -5.29
CA ASP A 16 14.30 9.77 -5.72
C ASP A 16 13.66 9.02 -4.54
N LEU A 17 14.33 8.96 -3.39
CA LEU A 17 13.76 8.38 -2.19
C LEU A 17 12.54 9.18 -1.70
N ARG A 18 12.59 10.51 -1.73
CA ARG A 18 11.45 11.38 -1.38
C ARG A 18 10.27 11.15 -2.31
N ARG A 19 10.52 11.04 -3.62
CA ARG A 19 9.49 10.74 -4.63
C ARG A 19 8.88 9.37 -4.41
N TYR A 20 9.70 8.36 -4.11
CA TYR A 20 9.26 7.01 -3.78
C TYR A 20 8.35 7.00 -2.55
N VAL A 21 8.80 7.56 -1.42
CA VAL A 21 8.00 7.64 -0.19
C VAL A 21 6.69 8.38 -0.43
N ARG A 22 6.74 9.51 -1.13
CA ARG A 22 5.54 10.28 -1.49
C ARG A 22 4.56 9.44 -2.31
N GLY A 23 5.04 8.71 -3.32
CA GLY A 23 4.22 7.84 -4.16
C GLY A 23 3.55 6.71 -3.37
N GLU A 24 4.29 6.04 -2.49
CA GLU A 24 3.76 4.99 -1.62
C GLU A 24 2.70 5.54 -0.64
N LEU A 25 2.93 6.73 -0.06
CA LEU A 25 1.93 7.39 0.80
C LEU A 25 0.64 7.74 0.04
N MET A 26 0.74 8.21 -1.20
CA MET A 26 -0.44 8.48 -2.05
C MET A 26 -1.23 7.20 -2.38
N ASN A 27 -0.56 6.06 -2.44
CA ASN A 27 -1.16 4.76 -2.73
C ASN A 27 -1.74 4.07 -1.49
N TYR A 28 -1.60 4.65 -0.29
CA TYR A 28 -2.09 4.07 0.97
C TYR A 28 -3.53 3.52 0.87
N TYR A 29 -4.49 4.35 0.44
CA TYR A 29 -5.89 3.92 0.34
C TYR A 29 -6.14 2.91 -0.78
N LEU A 30 -5.30 2.89 -1.82
CA LEU A 30 -5.36 1.85 -2.86
C LEU A 30 -4.92 0.49 -2.30
N TYR A 31 -3.83 0.46 -1.54
CA TYR A 31 -3.36 -0.77 -0.89
C TYR A 31 -4.38 -1.27 0.13
N LEU A 32 -4.91 -0.37 0.96
CA LEU A 32 -5.95 -0.69 1.94
C LEU A 32 -7.19 -1.28 1.27
N HIS A 33 -7.67 -0.67 0.18
CA HIS A 33 -8.79 -1.18 -0.59
C HIS A 33 -8.51 -2.58 -1.17
N LYS A 34 -7.37 -2.77 -1.83
CA LYS A 34 -6.99 -4.07 -2.41
C LYS A 34 -6.88 -5.15 -1.34
N TRP A 35 -6.31 -4.82 -0.18
CA TRP A 35 -6.21 -5.73 0.95
C TRP A 35 -7.60 -6.16 1.44
N HIS A 36 -8.54 -5.22 1.62
CA HIS A 36 -9.92 -5.56 2.02
C HIS A 36 -10.67 -6.41 0.98
N VAL A 37 -10.45 -6.17 -0.31
CA VAL A 37 -11.05 -6.98 -1.38
C VAL A 37 -10.54 -8.43 -1.31
N LEU A 38 -9.25 -8.62 -1.09
CA LEU A 38 -8.67 -9.97 -0.94
C LEU A 38 -9.17 -10.65 0.34
N GLU A 39 -9.22 -9.91 1.46
CA GLU A 39 -9.73 -10.43 2.73
C GLU A 39 -11.20 -10.87 2.62
N SER A 40 -12.05 -10.07 1.96
CA SER A 40 -13.44 -10.43 1.72
C SER A 40 -13.57 -11.69 0.85
N LYS A 41 -12.72 -11.84 -0.18
CA LYS A 41 -12.68 -13.06 -1.00
C LYS A 41 -12.30 -14.29 -0.16
N ARG A 42 -11.30 -14.17 0.72
CA ARG A 42 -10.91 -15.26 1.63
C ARG A 42 -12.02 -15.64 2.61
N GLN A 43 -12.72 -14.65 3.17
CA GLN A 43 -13.86 -14.90 4.06
C GLN A 43 -15.01 -15.60 3.32
N SER A 44 -15.29 -15.20 2.07
CA SER A 44 -16.31 -15.85 1.25
C SER A 44 -16.01 -17.32 0.95
N LEU A 45 -14.73 -17.68 0.77
CA LEU A 45 -14.31 -19.08 0.59
C LEU A 45 -14.60 -19.90 1.85
N LYS A 46 -14.33 -19.35 3.04
CA LYS A 46 -14.59 -20.04 4.33
C LYS A 46 -16.08 -20.28 4.57
N CYS A 47 -16.94 -19.32 4.24
CA CYS A 47 -18.40 -19.44 4.40
C CYS A 47 -19.06 -20.39 3.38
N SER A 48 -18.40 -20.69 2.26
CA SER A 48 -18.91 -21.65 1.24
C SER A 48 -18.83 -23.12 1.67
N SER A 49 -18.34 -23.41 2.88
CA SER A 49 -18.15 -24.77 3.41
C SER A 49 -19.46 -25.51 3.79
N GLY A 50 -20.62 -24.89 3.57
CA GLY A 50 -21.93 -25.47 3.83
C GLY A 50 -22.38 -26.48 2.76
N GLY A 51 -21.97 -27.74 2.91
CA GLY A 51 -22.86 -28.91 2.72
C GLY A 51 -23.48 -29.25 1.36
N SER A 52 -22.99 -28.76 0.21
CA SER A 52 -23.48 -29.22 -1.10
C SER A 52 -22.51 -30.22 -1.73
N VAL A 53 -22.88 -31.50 -1.72
CA VAL A 53 -22.21 -32.55 -2.50
C VAL A 53 -22.58 -32.35 -3.96
N ILE A 54 -21.75 -31.59 -4.69
CA ILE A 54 -21.89 -31.46 -6.15
C ILE A 54 -21.31 -32.73 -6.77
N GLN A 55 -22.17 -33.55 -7.35
CA GLN A 55 -21.77 -34.69 -8.17
C GLN A 55 -21.15 -34.13 -9.46
N MET A 56 -19.83 -34.28 -9.62
CA MET A 56 -19.12 -33.82 -10.81
C MET A 56 -19.46 -34.75 -11.99
N PRO A 57 -19.77 -34.22 -13.19
CA PRO A 57 -19.97 -35.05 -14.37
C PRO A 57 -18.66 -35.77 -14.74
N ASP A 58 -18.79 -37.02 -15.17
CA ASP A 58 -17.67 -37.87 -15.57
C ASP A 58 -16.89 -37.21 -16.71
N GLY A 59 -15.64 -36.78 -16.44
CA GLY A 59 -14.70 -36.46 -17.53
C GLY A 59 -13.72 -35.30 -17.33
N ALA A 60 -13.78 -34.49 -16.27
CA ALA A 60 -12.79 -33.44 -16.05
C ALA A 60 -12.49 -33.25 -14.56
N SER A 61 -11.80 -34.23 -13.97
CA SER A 61 -11.20 -34.06 -12.65
C SER A 61 -9.71 -33.84 -12.84
N ASP A 62 -9.24 -32.68 -12.42
CA ASP A 62 -7.83 -32.31 -12.21
C ASP A 62 -7.15 -33.17 -11.11
N GLY A 63 -7.79 -34.25 -10.66
CA GLY A 63 -7.32 -35.15 -9.61
C GLY A 63 -7.44 -34.57 -8.20
N LYS A 64 -7.86 -33.32 -8.06
CA LYS A 64 -7.89 -32.60 -6.78
C LYS A 64 -9.24 -32.71 -6.07
N SER A 65 -9.20 -33.01 -4.78
CA SER A 65 -10.41 -32.95 -3.95
C SER A 65 -10.94 -31.51 -3.87
N PRO A 66 -12.25 -31.30 -3.64
CA PRO A 66 -12.81 -29.97 -3.40
C PRO A 66 -12.09 -29.22 -2.26
N GLN A 67 -11.63 -29.95 -1.24
CA GLN A 67 -10.85 -29.38 -0.13
C GLN A 67 -9.47 -28.91 -0.60
N GLN A 68 -8.77 -29.69 -1.43
CA GLN A 68 -7.49 -29.30 -2.01
C GLN A 68 -7.64 -28.04 -2.88
N ARG A 69 -8.67 -27.99 -3.74
CA ARG A 69 -8.96 -26.80 -4.56
C ARG A 69 -9.28 -25.56 -3.73
N MET A 70 -9.91 -25.73 -2.57
CA MET A 70 -10.17 -24.64 -1.63
C MET A 70 -8.89 -24.17 -0.92
N MET A 71 -8.04 -25.10 -0.49
CA MET A 71 -6.75 -24.80 0.13
C MET A 71 -5.82 -24.07 -0.85
N ASP A 72 -5.72 -24.54 -2.09
CA ASP A 72 -4.92 -23.91 -3.15
C ASP A 72 -5.37 -22.45 -3.38
N LYS A 73 -6.69 -22.21 -3.45
CA LYS A 73 -7.24 -20.85 -3.61
C LYS A 73 -6.99 -19.94 -2.41
N ASP A 74 -7.09 -20.45 -1.18
CA ASP A 74 -6.77 -19.64 0.00
C ASP A 74 -5.28 -19.28 0.04
N PHE A 75 -4.42 -20.22 -0.35
CA PHE A 75 -2.98 -19.98 -0.47
C PHE A 75 -2.66 -18.91 -1.51
N GLU A 76 -3.21 -19.02 -2.73
CA GLU A 76 -3.06 -18.00 -3.79
C GLU A 76 -3.51 -16.60 -3.33
N LEU A 77 -4.66 -16.52 -2.64
CA LEU A 77 -5.15 -15.25 -2.13
C LEU A 77 -4.27 -14.67 -1.02
N GLN A 78 -3.66 -15.53 -0.19
CA GLN A 78 -2.71 -15.12 0.82
C GLN A 78 -1.42 -14.56 0.20
N GLU A 79 -0.87 -15.23 -0.81
CA GLU A 79 0.30 -14.74 -1.56
C GLU A 79 0.02 -13.38 -2.21
N LEU A 80 -1.19 -13.17 -2.74
CA LEU A 80 -1.60 -11.87 -3.28
C LEU A 80 -1.77 -10.79 -2.21
N GLN A 81 -2.07 -11.16 -0.96
CA GLN A 81 -2.32 -10.24 0.15
C GLN A 81 -1.02 -9.77 0.82
N GLU A 82 -0.02 -10.64 0.92
CA GLU A 82 1.29 -10.38 1.52
C GLU A 82 1.99 -9.08 1.03
N PRO A 83 2.09 -8.79 -0.28
CA PRO A 83 2.77 -7.57 -0.74
C PRO A 83 2.05 -6.30 -0.30
N PHE A 84 0.72 -6.31 -0.21
CA PHE A 84 -0.04 -5.16 0.29
C PHE A 84 0.17 -4.97 1.78
N GLU A 85 0.19 -6.05 2.55
CA GLU A 85 0.47 -5.99 3.98
C GLU A 85 1.88 -5.47 4.26
N LYS A 86 2.89 -5.95 3.51
CA LYS A 86 4.27 -5.46 3.62
C LYS A 86 4.37 -3.96 3.32
N ARG A 87 3.69 -3.47 2.28
CA ARG A 87 3.62 -2.03 1.96
C ARG A 87 2.92 -1.23 3.05
N MET A 88 1.79 -1.72 3.57
CA MET A 88 1.06 -1.06 4.65
C MET A 88 1.90 -0.97 5.93
N ARG A 89 2.61 -2.03 6.32
CA ARG A 89 3.55 -2.03 7.45
C ARG A 89 4.75 -1.09 7.23
N ALA A 90 5.20 -0.92 5.99
CA ALA A 90 6.24 0.07 5.67
C ALA A 90 5.71 1.50 5.88
N ILE A 91 4.52 1.80 5.35
CA ILE A 91 3.87 3.12 5.54
C ILE A 91 3.62 3.40 7.01
N ASP A 92 3.13 2.42 7.78
CA ASP A 92 2.86 2.56 9.22
C ASP A 92 4.14 2.92 9.99
N ARG A 93 5.24 2.20 9.72
CA ARG A 93 6.56 2.52 10.28
C ARG A 93 7.02 3.93 9.90
N TRP A 94 6.85 4.34 8.65
CA TRP A 94 7.22 5.69 8.22
C TRP A 94 6.44 6.77 8.96
N VAL A 95 5.11 6.65 9.05
CA VAL A 95 4.31 7.68 9.70
C VAL A 95 4.46 7.70 11.22
N SER A 96 4.87 6.59 11.83
CA SER A 96 5.14 6.49 13.27
C SER A 96 6.22 7.47 13.76
N VAL A 97 7.14 7.88 12.88
CA VAL A 97 8.23 8.79 13.25
C VAL A 97 7.82 10.26 13.26
N LEU A 98 6.59 10.57 12.83
CA LEU A 98 6.06 11.92 12.69
C LEU A 98 5.39 12.41 13.98
N THR A 99 5.46 13.72 14.21
CA THR A 99 4.64 14.37 15.23
C THR A 99 3.19 14.44 14.77
N LYS A 100 2.24 14.56 15.71
CA LYS A 100 0.80 14.63 15.40
C LYS A 100 0.42 15.69 14.34
N PRO A 101 0.98 16.92 14.34
CA PRO A 101 0.72 17.89 13.29
C PRO A 101 1.17 17.40 11.90
N TYR A 102 2.39 16.87 11.80
CA TYR A 102 2.92 16.34 10.53
C TYR A 102 2.16 15.11 10.05
N TYR A 103 1.79 14.22 10.97
CA TYR A 103 0.94 13.07 10.68
C TYR A 103 -0.41 13.51 10.08
N ASN A 104 -1.08 14.50 10.70
CA ASN A 104 -2.38 14.98 10.22
C ASN A 104 -2.30 15.54 8.81
N VAL A 105 -1.25 16.32 8.52
CA VAL A 105 -1.01 16.84 7.16
C VAL A 105 -0.74 15.70 6.18
N ILE A 106 0.12 14.73 6.52
CA ILE A 106 0.38 13.58 5.63
C ILE A 106 -0.91 12.79 5.36
N LYS A 107 -1.72 12.54 6.39
CA LYS A 107 -2.97 11.78 6.25
C LYS A 107 -4.00 12.50 5.37
N GLU A 108 -4.29 13.77 5.64
CA GLU A 108 -5.32 14.50 4.91
C GLU A 108 -4.82 15.00 3.55
N TYR A 109 -3.61 15.54 3.45
CA TYR A 109 -3.10 16.10 2.20
C TYR A 109 -2.50 15.04 1.27
N VAL A 110 -1.58 14.21 1.77
CA VAL A 110 -0.80 13.29 0.92
C VAL A 110 -1.55 11.99 0.68
N MET A 111 -2.07 11.33 1.71
CA MET A 111 -2.73 10.03 1.55
C MET A 111 -4.12 10.17 0.93
N LYS A 112 -4.96 11.04 1.52
CA LYS A 112 -6.37 11.16 1.11
C LYS A 112 -6.56 12.01 -0.14
N ASN A 113 -5.98 13.21 -0.15
CA ASN A 113 -6.12 14.14 -1.29
C ASN A 113 -5.02 13.98 -2.34
N ARG A 114 -4.05 13.09 -2.16
CA ARG A 114 -2.97 12.81 -3.13
C ARG A 114 -2.22 14.08 -3.57
N CYS A 115 -1.92 14.95 -2.61
CA CYS A 115 -1.32 16.27 -2.81
C CYS A 115 -2.14 17.24 -3.68
N ARG A 116 -3.46 17.05 -3.76
CA ARG A 116 -4.39 17.98 -4.39
C ARG A 116 -5.13 18.81 -3.34
N ASN A 117 -5.77 19.89 -3.78
CA ASN A 117 -6.63 20.75 -2.96
C ASN A 117 -6.01 21.20 -1.61
N PRO A 118 -4.78 21.75 -1.60
CA PRO A 118 -4.13 22.18 -0.35
C PRO A 118 -4.91 23.27 0.40
N ARG A 119 -5.72 24.06 -0.31
CA ARG A 119 -6.61 25.08 0.29
C ARG A 119 -7.71 24.46 1.14
N GLU A 120 -8.37 23.41 0.65
CA GLU A 120 -9.43 22.71 1.38
C GLU A 120 -8.88 21.99 2.61
N VAL A 121 -7.69 21.37 2.46
CA VAL A 121 -6.99 20.73 3.58
C VAL A 121 -6.50 21.78 4.59
N GLY A 122 -6.04 22.94 4.12
CA GLY A 122 -5.68 24.06 4.99
C GLY A 122 -6.86 24.52 5.83
N PHE A 123 -8.05 24.64 5.22
CA PHE A 123 -9.27 24.99 5.94
C PHE A 123 -9.62 23.96 7.02
N SER A 124 -9.55 22.66 6.72
CA SER A 124 -9.88 21.61 7.70
C SER A 124 -8.87 21.53 8.84
N LEU A 125 -7.58 21.79 8.57
CA LEU A 125 -6.50 21.74 9.56
C LEU A 125 -6.21 23.09 10.22
N LYS A 126 -6.94 24.16 9.86
CA LYS A 126 -6.69 25.55 10.30
C LYS A 126 -5.27 26.02 9.99
N LEU A 127 -4.78 25.69 8.80
CA LEU A 127 -3.46 26.04 8.27
C LEU A 127 -3.61 26.84 6.96
N SER A 128 -2.62 27.67 6.63
CA SER A 128 -2.54 28.25 5.28
C SER A 128 -2.18 27.19 4.24
N GLU A 129 -2.54 27.44 2.99
CA GLU A 129 -2.19 26.55 1.87
C GLU A 129 -0.68 26.28 1.79
N GLU A 130 0.12 27.33 1.94
CA GLU A 130 1.58 27.25 1.96
C GLU A 130 2.09 26.43 3.14
N ALA A 131 1.46 26.59 4.32
CA ALA A 131 1.82 25.82 5.50
C ALA A 131 1.54 24.33 5.30
N VAL A 132 0.43 23.95 4.66
CA VAL A 132 0.12 22.55 4.33
C VAL A 132 1.22 21.95 3.45
N ARG A 133 1.57 22.62 2.34
CA ARG A 133 2.62 22.15 1.42
C ARG A 133 3.97 22.02 2.14
N LYS A 134 4.35 23.04 2.90
CA LYS A 134 5.63 23.08 3.62
C LYS A 134 5.72 22.03 4.73
N GLN A 135 4.64 21.82 5.47
CA GLN A 135 4.58 20.79 6.51
C GLN A 135 4.60 19.38 5.90
N ALA A 136 3.91 19.15 4.78
CA ALA A 136 3.97 17.88 4.06
C ALA A 136 5.40 17.57 3.60
N GLU A 137 6.10 18.56 3.03
CA GLU A 137 7.47 18.36 2.58
C GLU A 137 8.42 18.05 3.73
N ARG A 138 8.32 18.82 4.83
CA ARG A 138 9.10 18.56 6.04
C ARG A 138 8.85 17.18 6.61
N ALA A 139 7.60 16.72 6.60
CA ALA A 139 7.22 15.40 7.07
C ALA A 139 7.84 14.30 6.20
N ILE A 140 7.81 14.44 4.87
CA ILE A 140 8.45 13.49 3.95
C ILE A 140 9.96 13.46 4.18
N CYS A 141 10.62 14.61 4.29
CA CYS A 141 12.05 14.67 4.62
C CYS A 141 12.35 13.98 5.95
N GLN A 142 11.53 14.20 6.99
CA GLN A 142 11.68 13.54 8.28
C GLN A 142 11.55 12.02 8.19
N ILE A 143 10.60 11.51 7.40
CA ILE A 143 10.44 10.08 7.11
C ILE A 143 11.73 9.54 6.48
N CYS A 144 12.20 10.17 5.40
CA CYS A 144 13.40 9.74 4.69
C CYS A 144 14.61 9.75 5.63
N SER A 145 14.87 10.85 6.33
CA SER A 145 16.03 10.99 7.22
C SER A 145 16.05 9.97 8.36
N ARG A 146 14.90 9.62 8.95
CA ARG A 146 14.84 8.65 10.06
C ARG A 146 14.80 7.20 9.61
N ASN A 147 14.38 6.92 8.38
CA ASN A 147 14.29 5.56 7.85
C ASN A 147 15.46 5.18 6.90
N LYS A 148 16.42 6.08 6.63
CA LYS A 148 17.65 5.81 5.85
C LYS A 148 18.49 4.61 6.34
N LYS A 149 18.27 4.12 7.56
CA LYS A 149 18.95 2.91 8.09
C LYS A 149 18.19 1.61 7.81
N ILE A 150 16.96 1.69 7.30
CA ILE A 150 16.00 0.57 7.22
C ILE A 150 15.45 0.39 5.79
N LEU A 151 15.42 1.48 5.01
CA LEU A 151 15.12 1.49 3.58
C LEU A 151 16.34 1.10 2.75
#